data_AF-A0A8T3U0Q4-F1
#
_entry.id   AF-A0A8T3U0Q4-F1
#
_cell.length_a   1.000
_cell.length_b   1.000
_cell.length_c   1.000
_cell.angle_alpha   90.00
_cell.angle_beta   90.00
_cell.angle_gamma   90.00
#
_symmetry.space_group_name_H-M   'P 1'
#
loop_
_entity.id
_entity.type
_entity.pdbx_description
1 polymer ?
#
loop_
_entity_poly.entity_id
_entity_poly.type
_entity_poly.pdbx_seq_one_letter_code
_entity_poly.pdbx_strand_id
1 'polypeptide(L)'
;MEFYGIFPEGTRKGLIKTGEIKKGSILIGIKKKIPVIPIGLTYEEKGLRKKVIISIGRKMDVSKIYNEKFSETNDKEKSELYVNELLKNKIMSLVESDIYEKVK
;
A
#
# COMPACT_ATOMS: atom_id res chain seq x y z
N MET A 1 -14.24 15.24 -9.41
CA MET A 1 -12.95 14.70 -8.91
C MET A 1 -13.24 13.31 -8.37
N GLU A 2 -12.54 12.30 -8.86
CA GLU A 2 -12.81 10.89 -8.54
C GLU A 2 -11.67 10.30 -7.72
N PHE A 3 -12.03 9.42 -6.78
CA PHE A 3 -11.08 8.72 -5.92
C PHE A 3 -11.40 7.23 -5.92
N TYR A 4 -10.37 6.40 -5.96
CA TYR A 4 -10.49 4.95 -5.92
C TYR A 4 -9.76 4.41 -4.71
N GLY A 5 -10.50 3.69 -3.85
CA GLY A 5 -9.93 2.87 -2.79
C GLY A 5 -9.69 1.47 -3.31
N ILE A 6 -8.47 0.95 -3.12
CA ILE A 6 -8.10 -0.40 -3.53
C ILE A 6 -7.54 -1.11 -2.31
N PHE A 7 -8.01 -2.33 -2.08
CA PHE A 7 -7.45 -3.28 -1.11
C PHE A 7 -6.54 -4.24 -1.90
N PRO A 8 -5.24 -3.93 -2.02
CA PRO A 8 -4.32 -4.66 -2.90
C PRO A 8 -4.10 -6.12 -2.49
N GLU A 9 -4.45 -6.50 -1.27
CA GLU A 9 -4.45 -7.87 -0.77
C GLU A 9 -5.62 -8.72 -1.33
N GLY A 10 -6.70 -8.07 -1.79
CA GLY A 10 -7.90 -8.73 -2.35
C GLY A 10 -8.73 -9.53 -1.35
N THR A 11 -8.54 -9.33 -0.04
CA THR A 11 -9.22 -10.08 1.02
C THR A 11 -9.28 -9.29 2.33
N ARG A 12 -10.27 -9.59 3.18
CA ARG A 12 -10.41 -8.98 4.52
C ARG A 12 -9.32 -9.43 5.51
N LYS A 13 -8.50 -10.43 5.16
CA LYS A 13 -7.46 -10.95 6.07
C LYS A 13 -6.29 -9.98 6.31
N GLY A 14 -6.24 -8.83 5.64
CA GLY A 14 -5.28 -7.75 5.90
C GLY A 14 -3.84 -8.09 5.50
N LEU A 15 -3.07 -7.06 5.13
CA LEU A 15 -1.75 -7.24 4.53
C LEU A 15 -0.71 -7.89 5.48
N ILE A 16 -0.85 -7.67 6.80
CA ILE A 16 -0.01 -8.30 7.84
C ILE A 16 -0.12 -9.83 7.78
N LYS A 17 -1.32 -10.37 7.53
CA LYS A 17 -1.54 -11.83 7.50
C LYS A 17 -1.36 -12.43 6.12
N THR A 18 -1.68 -11.69 5.06
CA THR A 18 -1.52 -12.19 3.69
C THR A 18 -0.09 -12.07 3.20
N GLY A 19 0.66 -11.07 3.68
CA GLY A 19 2.07 -10.84 3.35
C GLY A 19 2.32 -10.37 1.92
N GLU A 20 1.30 -10.31 1.06
CA GLU A 20 1.46 -10.01 -0.37
C GLU A 20 0.39 -9.05 -0.89
N ILE A 21 0.83 -8.18 -1.82
CA ILE A 21 -0.05 -7.44 -2.71
C ILE A 21 -0.29 -8.30 -3.96
N LYS A 22 -1.55 -8.49 -4.33
CA LYS A 22 -1.92 -9.26 -5.53
C LYS A 22 -1.45 -8.54 -6.79
N LYS A 23 -0.89 -9.32 -7.71
CA LYS A 23 -0.55 -8.88 -9.06
C LYS A 23 -1.79 -8.29 -9.74
N GLY A 24 -1.62 -7.19 -10.47
CA GLY A 24 -2.67 -6.43 -11.11
C GLY A 24 -3.20 -5.25 -10.28
N SER A 25 -3.07 -5.28 -8.94
CA SER A 25 -3.70 -4.29 -8.05
C SER A 25 -3.22 -2.87 -8.30
N ILE A 26 -1.96 -2.70 -8.70
CA ILE A 26 -1.34 -1.39 -8.91
C ILE A 26 -1.42 -0.90 -10.36
N LEU A 27 -1.88 -1.75 -11.29
CA LEU A 27 -1.86 -1.45 -12.73
C LEU A 27 -2.71 -0.23 -13.11
N ILE A 28 -3.79 0.05 -12.37
CA ILE A 28 -4.62 1.24 -12.60
C ILE A 28 -3.78 2.50 -12.42
N GLY A 29 -3.01 2.58 -11.33
CA GLY A 29 -2.11 3.69 -11.04
C GLY A 29 -1.04 3.87 -12.10
N ILE A 30 -0.40 2.77 -12.49
CA ILE A 30 0.67 2.76 -13.51
C ILE A 30 0.13 3.22 -14.88
N LYS A 31 -0.95 2.59 -15.36
CA LYS A 31 -1.50 2.84 -16.71
C LYS A 31 -2.13 4.21 -16.85
N LYS A 32 -2.82 4.69 -15.80
CA LYS A 32 -3.45 6.01 -15.82
C LYS A 32 -2.49 7.13 -15.44
N LYS A 33 -1.25 6.81 -15.04
CA LYS A 33 -0.23 7.77 -14.60
C LYS A 33 -0.75 8.67 -13.48
N ILE A 34 -1.50 8.09 -12.54
CA ILE A 34 -2.09 8.78 -11.40
C ILE A 34 -1.31 8.47 -10.11
N PRO A 35 -1.21 9.42 -9.18
CA PRO A 35 -0.53 9.19 -7.92
C PRO A 35 -1.31 8.20 -7.05
N VAL A 36 -0.59 7.32 -6.37
CA VAL A 36 -1.14 6.37 -5.38
C VAL A 36 -0.78 6.86 -3.98
N ILE A 37 -1.73 6.80 -3.05
CA ILE A 37 -1.52 7.17 -1.65
C ILE A 37 -1.60 5.89 -0.81
N PRO A 38 -0.52 5.46 -0.13
CA PRO A 38 -0.58 4.35 0.81
C PRO A 38 -1.39 4.75 2.04
N ILE A 39 -2.29 3.87 2.46
CA ILE A 39 -3.15 4.06 3.64
C ILE A 39 -2.94 2.88 4.57
N GLY A 40 -2.58 3.15 5.82
CA GLY A 40 -2.62 2.19 6.92
C GLY A 40 -3.98 2.22 7.60
N LEU A 41 -4.59 1.05 7.80
CA LEU A 41 -5.85 0.89 8.53
C LEU A 41 -5.61 -0.04 9.72
N THR A 42 -5.71 0.49 10.93
CA THR A 42 -5.55 -0.27 12.16
C THR A 42 -6.71 -0.02 13.10
N TYR A 43 -6.76 -0.77 14.20
CA TYR A 43 -7.75 -0.58 15.23
C TYR A 43 -7.14 -0.76 16.62
N GLU A 44 -7.65 0.01 17.56
CA GLU A 44 -7.40 -0.15 18.98
C GLU A 44 -8.66 -0.70 19.65
N GLU A 45 -8.49 -1.74 20.47
CA GLU A 45 -9.56 -2.25 21.32
C GLU A 45 -9.81 -1.26 22.47
N LYS A 46 -11.03 -0.74 22.57
CA LYS A 46 -11.47 0.15 23.64
C LYS A 46 -12.69 -0.45 24.32
N GLY A 47 -12.46 -1.49 25.12
CA GLY A 47 -13.51 -2.28 25.77
C GLY A 47 -14.35 -3.02 24.72
N LEU A 48 -15.65 -2.74 24.66
CA LEU A 48 -16.59 -3.34 23.69
C LEU A 48 -16.58 -2.68 22.30
N ARG A 49 -15.80 -1.61 22.09
CA ARG A 49 -15.75 -0.86 20.84
C ARG A 49 -14.34 -0.88 20.27
N LYS A 50 -14.23 -0.82 18.94
CA LYS A 50 -12.96 -0.65 18.23
C LYS A 50 -12.82 0.78 17.75
N LYS A 51 -11.74 1.45 18.13
CA LYS A 51 -11.37 2.75 17.54
C LYS A 51 -10.55 2.49 16.30
N VAL A 52 -11.08 2.87 15.14
CA VAL A 52 -10.36 2.79 13.86
C VAL A 52 -9.34 3.92 13.80
N ILE A 53 -8.12 3.60 13.38
CA ILE A 53 -7.03 4.55 13.15
C ILE A 53 -6.68 4.47 11.65
N ILE A 54 -6.60 5.63 11.01
CA ILE A 54 -6.33 5.77 9.59
C ILE A 54 -5.07 6.62 9.44
N SER A 55 -4.02 6.01 8.92
CA SER A 55 -2.72 6.65 8.73
C SER A 55 -2.47 6.87 7.24
N ILE A 56 -2.31 8.13 6.85
CA ILE A 56 -2.25 8.56 5.44
C ILE A 56 -0.79 8.85 5.08
N GLY A 57 -0.24 8.08 4.14
CA GLY A 57 1.12 8.28 3.67
C GLY A 57 1.25 9.35 2.58
N ARG A 58 2.49 9.50 2.09
CA ARG A 58 2.79 10.43 1.00
C ARG A 58 2.43 9.83 -0.36
N LYS A 59 1.94 10.69 -1.27
CA LYS A 59 1.69 10.36 -2.68
C LYS A 59 2.92 9.71 -3.33
N MET A 60 2.68 8.70 -4.16
CA MET A 60 3.67 7.95 -4.93
C MET A 60 3.35 8.01 -6.42
N ASP A 61 4.35 8.34 -7.22
CA ASP A 61 4.26 8.17 -8.67
C ASP A 61 4.68 6.75 -9.05
N VAL A 62 3.73 5.82 -8.97
CA VAL A 62 3.97 4.40 -9.26
C VAL A 62 4.28 4.14 -10.73
N SER A 63 3.84 5.03 -11.63
CA SER A 63 4.14 4.91 -13.06
C SER A 63 5.60 5.23 -13.33
N LYS A 64 6.13 6.30 -12.74
CA LYS A 64 7.54 6.64 -12.82
C LYS A 64 8.44 5.52 -12.27
N ILE A 65 8.16 5.05 -11.05
CA ILE A 65 8.93 3.99 -10.40
C ILE A 65 8.91 2.71 -11.24
N TYR A 66 7.74 2.34 -11.79
CA TYR A 66 7.60 1.18 -12.67
C TYR A 66 8.46 1.32 -13.92
N ASN A 67 8.42 2.48 -14.60
CA ASN A 67 9.16 2.69 -15.85
C ASN A 67 10.67 2.72 -15.63
N GLU A 68 11.14 3.34 -14.54
CA GLU A 68 12.55 3.30 -14.14
C GLU A 68 12.99 1.85 -13.95
N LYS A 69 12.23 1.06 -13.19
CA LYS A 69 12.59 -0.35 -12.96
C LYS A 69 12.49 -1.20 -14.23
N PHE A 70 11.54 -0.91 -15.09
CA PHE A 70 11.39 -1.58 -16.37
C PHE A 70 12.56 -1.27 -17.31
N SER A 71 13.07 -0.03 -17.31
CA SER A 71 14.24 0.33 -18.11
C SER A 71 15.51 -0.41 -17.69
N GLU A 72 15.66 -0.72 -16.40
CA GLU A 72 16.78 -1.50 -15.87
C GLU A 72 16.65 -2.99 -16.15
N THR A 73 15.44 -3.54 -16.05
CA THR A 73 15.22 -5.00 -16.02
C THR A 73 14.70 -5.57 -17.33
N ASN A 74 14.09 -4.72 -18.17
CA ASN A 74 13.29 -5.08 -19.35
C ASN A 74 12.21 -6.15 -19.05
N ASP A 75 11.75 -6.23 -17.79
CA ASP A 75 10.82 -7.26 -17.30
C ASP A 75 9.65 -6.60 -16.58
N LYS A 76 8.46 -6.76 -17.18
CA LYS A 76 7.22 -6.13 -16.69
C LYS A 76 6.80 -6.68 -15.33
N GLU A 77 7.00 -7.97 -15.10
CA GLU A 77 6.56 -8.65 -13.89
C GLU A 77 7.48 -8.31 -12.72
N LYS A 78 8.80 -8.31 -12.94
CA LYS A 78 9.76 -7.85 -11.92
C LYS A 78 9.55 -6.39 -11.55
N SER A 79 9.25 -5.55 -12.53
CA SER A 79 8.97 -4.13 -12.30
C SER A 79 7.70 -3.92 -11.49
N GLU A 80 6.64 -4.67 -11.78
CA GLU A 80 5.40 -4.64 -11.00
C GLU A 80 5.63 -5.15 -9.57
N LEU A 81 6.32 -6.27 -9.42
CA LEU A 81 6.63 -6.85 -8.11
C LEU A 81 7.43 -5.88 -7.24
N TYR A 82 8.42 -5.19 -7.83
CA TYR A 82 9.19 -4.16 -7.13
C TYR A 82 8.32 -3.03 -6.61
N VAL A 83 7.41 -2.50 -7.43
CA VAL A 83 6.47 -1.45 -7.01
C VAL A 83 5.53 -1.96 -5.92
N ASN A 84 5.06 -3.21 -6.02
CA ASN A 84 4.20 -3.83 -5.01
C ASN A 84 4.92 -3.95 -3.66
N GLU A 85 6.16 -4.42 -3.63
CA GLU A 85 6.93 -4.52 -2.38
C GLU A 85 7.22 -3.14 -1.77
N LEU A 86 7.54 -2.14 -2.59
CA LEU A 86 7.70 -0.76 -2.10
C LEU A 86 6.41 -0.21 -1.48
N LEU A 87 5.27 -0.43 -2.14
CA LEU A 87 3.97 0.04 -1.66
C LEU A 87 3.57 -0.69 -0.36
N LYS A 88 3.77 -2.00 -0.31
CA LYS A 88 3.57 -2.83 0.89
C LYS A 88 4.38 -2.30 2.06
N ASN A 89 5.68 -2.08 1.88
CA ASN A 89 6.54 -1.58 2.95
C ASN A 89 6.08 -0.22 3.48
N LYS A 90 5.58 0.66 2.60
CA LYS A 90 5.01 1.95 3.00
C LYS A 90 3.68 1.82 3.74
N ILE A 91 2.81 0.89 3.34
CA ILE A 91 1.56 0.63 4.10
C ILE A 91 1.90 0.06 5.48
N MET A 92 2.85 -0.89 5.55
CA MET A 92 3.27 -1.52 6.80
C MET A 92 3.89 -0.51 7.75
N SER A 93 4.76 0.39 7.26
CA SER A 93 5.37 1.40 8.13
C SER A 93 4.34 2.37 8.73
N LEU A 94 3.25 2.69 8.01
CA LEU A 94 2.15 3.51 8.54
C LEU A 94 1.37 2.79 9.64
N VAL A 95 1.26 1.47 9.56
CA VAL A 95 0.60 0.64 10.56
C VAL A 95 1.47 0.44 11.81
N GLU A 96 2.77 0.22 11.62
CA GLU A 96 3.73 -0.02 12.72
C GLU A 96 4.09 1.25 13.49
N SER A 97 4.12 2.42 12.83
CA SER A 97 4.41 3.70 13.50
C SER A 97 3.36 4.03 14.58
N ASP A 98 2.09 3.66 14.35
CA ASP A 98 1.00 3.83 15.32
C ASP A 98 1.11 2.88 16.52
N ILE A 99 1.88 1.79 16.41
CA ILE A 99 2.12 0.85 17.50
C ILE A 99 3.18 1.42 18.46
N TYR A 100 4.20 2.11 17.93
CA TYR A 100 5.29 2.70 18.73
C TYR A 100 4.95 4.03 19.39
N GLU A 101 4.04 4.84 18.82
CA GLU A 101 3.57 6.06 19.50
C GLU A 101 2.77 5.79 20.78
N LYS A 102 2.32 4.55 21.01
CA LYS A 102 1.55 4.14 22.20
C LYS A 102 2.40 3.57 23.35
N VAL A 103 3.72 3.53 23.22
CA VAL A 103 4.64 3.02 24.26
C VAL A 103 5.36 4.16 25.01
N LYS A 104 4.85 5.40 24.93
CA LYS A 104 5.44 6.54 25.65
C LYS A 104 4.44 7.22 26.57
#